data_AF-A0A259TJU4-F1
#
_entry.id   AF-A0A259TJU4-F1
#
_cell.length_a   1.000
_cell.length_b   1.000
_cell.length_c   1.000
_cell.angle_alpha   90.00
_cell.angle_beta   90.00
_cell.angle_gamma   90.00
#
_symmetry.space_group_name_H-M   'P 1'
#
loop_
_entity.id
_entity.type
_entity.pdbx_description
1 polymer ?
#
loop_
_entity_poly.entity_id
_entity_poly.type
_entity_poly.pdbx_seq_one_letter_code
_entity_poly.pdbx_strand_id
1 'polypeptide(L)' 'MITTESIFSKLSDDDLRKAFAEYENWRETGVLQEGIIRRAHEELQEVNGYSIMIHSLTEPLLYVIIKRLIK' A
#
# COMPACT_ATOMS: atom_id res chain seq x y z
N MET A 1 -3.15 -5.67 16.15
CA MET A 1 -2.72 -4.44 15.45
C MET A 1 -1.79 -4.85 14.33
N ILE A 2 -2.09 -4.43 13.11
CA ILE A 2 -1.23 -4.67 11.93
C ILE A 2 -0.67 -3.35 11.41
N THR A 3 0.49 -3.41 10.79
CA THR A 3 1.14 -2.24 10.19
C THR A 3 1.08 -2.35 8.67
N THR A 4 1.14 -1.21 7.98
CA THR A 4 1.17 -1.19 6.51
C THR A 4 2.35 -2.00 5.94
N GLU A 5 3.53 -1.90 6.55
CA GLU A 5 4.69 -2.70 6.15
C GLU A 5 4.45 -4.20 6.28
N SER A 6 3.70 -4.63 7.30
CA SER A 6 3.36 -6.05 7.49
C SER A 6 2.42 -6.60 6.42
N ILE A 7 1.61 -5.74 5.79
CA ILE A 7 0.76 -6.11 4.65
C ILE A 7 1.61 -6.18 3.39
N PHE A 8 2.33 -5.11 3.06
CA PHE A 8 3.11 -5.03 1.82
C PHE A 8 4.28 -6.02 1.78
N SER A 9 4.87 -6.37 2.92
CA SER A 9 5.94 -7.36 2.98
C SER A 9 5.50 -8.77 2.54
N LYS A 10 4.20 -9.08 2.57
CA LYS A 10 3.62 -10.36 2.13
C LYS A 10 3.31 -10.42 0.63
N LEU A 11 3.33 -9.27 -0.06
CA LEU A 11 3.00 -9.19 -1.48
C LEU A 11 4.08 -9.84 -2.34
N SER A 12 3.71 -10.39 -3.50
CA SER A 12 4.69 -10.77 -4.52
C SER A 12 5.31 -9.53 -5.18
N ASP A 13 6.40 -9.69 -5.93
CA ASP A 13 6.98 -8.57 -6.68
C ASP A 13 6.04 -8.05 -7.76
N ASP A 14 5.23 -8.93 -8.36
CA ASP A 14 4.20 -8.55 -9.32
C ASP A 14 3.08 -7.72 -8.66
N ASP A 15 2.68 -8.11 -7.45
CA ASP A 15 1.72 -7.35 -6.66
C ASP A 15 2.29 -5.98 -6.23
N LEU A 16 3.57 -5.91 -5.87
CA LEU A 16 4.21 -4.63 -5.57
C LEU A 16 4.26 -3.70 -6.80
N ARG A 17 4.49 -4.24 -8.00
CA ARG A 17 4.40 -3.47 -9.25
C ARG A 17 2.99 -2.97 -9.51
N LYS A 18 1.97 -3.79 -9.30
CA LYS A 18 0.56 -3.38 -9.43
C LYS A 18 0.18 -2.32 -8.40
N ALA A 19 0.61 -2.48 -7.16
CA ALA A 19 0.40 -1.48 -6.11
C ALA A 19 1.09 -0.15 -6.47
N PHE A 20 2.30 -0.20 -7.02
CA PHE A 20 2.99 1.01 -7.48
C PHE A 20 2.26 1.67 -8.65
N ALA A 21 1.77 0.92 -9.63
CA ALA A 21 0.98 1.46 -10.73
C ALA A 21 -0.34 2.10 -10.25
N GLU A 22 -1.02 1.48 -9.27
CA GLU A 22 -2.18 2.07 -8.62
C GLU A 22 -1.84 3.38 -7.90
N TYR A 23 -0.69 3.42 -7.20
CA TYR A 23 -0.19 4.63 -6.56
C TYR A 23 0.09 5.74 -7.58
N GLU A 24 0.77 5.45 -8.69
CA GLU A 24 1.04 6.42 -9.76
C GLU A 24 -0.27 6.98 -10.33
N ASN A 25 -1.20 6.11 -10.70
CA ASN A 25 -2.50 6.54 -11.21
C ASN A 25 -3.28 7.39 -10.18
N TRP A 26 -3.20 7.03 -8.89
CA TRP A 26 -3.81 7.83 -7.83
C TRP A 26 -3.14 9.21 -7.70
N ARG A 27 -1.82 9.29 -7.82
CA ARG A 27 -1.06 10.56 -7.79
C ARG A 27 -1.40 11.47 -8.96
N GLU A 28 -1.66 10.90 -10.13
CA GLU A 28 -2.02 11.64 -11.34
C GLU A 28 -3.47 12.13 -11.32
N THR A 29 -4.39 11.27 -10.89
CA THR A 29 -5.83 11.54 -11.01
C THR A 29 -6.47 12.10 -9.74
N GLY A 30 -5.82 11.95 -8.59
CA GLY A 30 -6.41 12.22 -7.27
C GLY A 30 -7.46 11.21 -6.83
N VAL A 31 -7.76 10.19 -7.64
CA VAL A 31 -8.79 9.18 -7.38
C VAL A 31 -8.13 7.82 -7.16
N LEU A 32 -8.22 7.31 -5.93
CA LEU A 32 -7.76 5.94 -5.67
C LEU A 32 -8.75 4.95 -6.31
N GLN A 33 -8.24 4.03 -7.12
CA GLN A 33 -9.05 3.01 -7.76
C GLN A 33 -9.22 1.77 -6.86
N GLU A 34 -10.04 0.83 -7.30
CA GLU A 34 -10.06 -0.51 -6.69
C GLU A 34 -8.72 -1.21 -6.98
N GLY A 35 -8.05 -1.69 -5.94
CA GLY A 35 -6.68 -2.17 -6.06
C GLY A 35 -6.07 -2.74 -4.79
N ILE A 36 -4.75 -2.85 -4.77
CA ILE A 36 -3.97 -3.38 -3.64
C ILE A 36 -3.86 -2.33 -2.52
N ILE A 37 -3.61 -1.06 -2.85
CA ILE A 37 -3.47 0.01 -1.85
C ILE A 37 -4.81 0.23 -1.16
N ARG A 38 -5.91 0.28 -1.93
CA ARG A 38 -7.26 0.37 -1.34
C ARG A 38 -7.55 -0.78 -0.39
N ARG A 39 -7.36 -2.03 -0.83
CA ARG A 39 -7.60 -3.20 0.02
C ARG A 39 -6.73 -3.21 1.27
N ALA A 40 -5.46 -2.82 1.15
CA ALA A 40 -4.57 -2.69 2.31
C ALA A 40 -5.04 -1.61 3.29
N HIS A 41 -5.58 -0.49 2.79
CA HIS A 41 -6.14 0.57 3.61
C HIS A 41 -7.41 0.12 4.34
N GLU A 42 -8.30 -0.58 3.65
CA GLU A 42 -9.51 -1.17 4.24
C GLU A 42 -9.17 -2.18 5.33
N GLU A 43 -8.26 -3.12 5.05
CA GLU A 43 -7.78 -4.11 6.03
C GLU A 43 -7.16 -3.43 7.27
N LEU A 44 -6.36 -2.39 7.07
CA LEU A 44 -5.75 -1.63 8.16
C LEU A 44 -6.82 -0.98 9.06
N GLN A 45 -7.83 -0.35 8.46
CA GLN A 45 -8.89 0.31 9.23
C GLN A 45 -9.75 -0.72 9.97
N GLU A 46 -10.10 -1.83 9.33
CA GLU A 46 -10.89 -2.90 9.92
C GLU A 46 -10.18 -3.53 11.12
N VAL A 47 -8.92 -3.92 10.96
CA VAL A 47 -8.16 -4.64 11.99
C VAL A 47 -7.75 -3.74 13.15
N ASN A 48 -7.45 -2.46 12.88
CA ASN A 48 -7.00 -1.55 13.91
C ASN A 48 -8.15 -0.79 14.60
N GLY A 49 -9.35 -0.76 14.01
CA GLY A 49 -10.55 -0.19 14.62
C GLY A 49 -10.59 1.34 14.67
N TYR A 50 -9.79 2.02 13.84
CA TYR A 50 -9.79 3.48 13.73
C TYR A 50 -9.52 3.94 12.30
N SER A 51 -9.93 5.18 11.99
CA SER A 51 -9.72 5.76 10.67
C SER A 51 -8.24 6.05 10.45
N ILE A 52 -7.71 5.56 9.33
CA ILE A 52 -6.32 5.72 8.93
C ILE A 52 -6.29 6.61 7.69
N MET A 53 -5.41 7.60 7.68
CA MET A 53 -5.25 8.46 6.51
C MET A 53 -4.63 7.65 5.38
N ILE A 54 -5.28 7.62 4.21
CA ILE A 54 -4.83 6.77 3.10
C ILE A 54 -3.42 7.09 2.60
N HIS A 55 -2.99 8.35 2.76
CA HIS A 55 -1.62 8.77 2.47
C HIS A 55 -0.56 8.14 3.38
N SER A 56 -0.92 7.58 4.54
CA SER A 56 0.03 6.89 5.43
C SER A 56 0.50 5.54 4.85
N LEU A 57 -0.07 5.09 3.74
CA LEU A 57 0.33 3.85 3.07
C LEU A 57 1.49 4.05 2.08
N THR A 58 1.70 5.26 1.58
CA THR A 58 2.60 5.49 0.44
C THR A 58 4.08 5.31 0.82
N GLU A 59 4.50 5.83 1.97
CA GLU A 59 5.88 5.65 2.44
C GLU A 59 6.21 4.18 2.73
N PRO A 60 5.39 3.41 3.47
CA PRO A 60 5.60 1.98 3.66
C PRO A 60 5.68 1.18 2.35
N LEU A 61 4.84 1.51 1.35
CA LEU A 61 4.89 0.87 0.03
C LEU A 61 6.26 1.07 -0.62
N LEU A 62 6.72 2.33 -0.70
CA LEU A 62 8.00 2.68 -1.30
C LEU A 62 9.17 2.04 -0.55
N TYR A 63 9.13 2.04 0.79
CA TYR A 63 10.15 1.39 1.61
C TYR A 63 10.28 -0.11 1.29
N VAL A 64 9.16 -0.84 1.20
CA VAL A 64 9.17 -2.27 0.88
C VAL A 64 9.71 -2.53 -0.52
N ILE A 65 9.32 -1.72 -1.52
CA ILE A 65 9.84 -1.81 -2.89
C ILE A 65 11.36 -1.61 -2.90
N ILE A 66 11.85 -0.52 -2.31
CA ILE A 66 13.29 -0.19 -2.26
C ILE A 66 14.07 -1.28 -1.52
N LYS A 67 13.56 -1.76 -0.38
CA LYS A 67 14.18 -2.81 0.43
C LYS A 67 14.36 -4.12 -0.35
N ARG A 68 13.48 -4.43 -1.29
CA ARG A 68 13.62 -5.61 -2.17
C ARG A 68 14.58 -5.40 -3.33
N LEU A 69 14.65 -4.18 -3.88
CA LEU A 69 15.58 -3.87 -4.96
C LEU A 69 17.05 -3.89 -4.52
N ILE A 70 17.32 -3.62 -3.24
CA ILE A 70 18.67 -3.56 -2.67
C ILE A 70 19.15 -4.92 -2.14
N LYS A 71 18.25 -5.90 -1.98
CA LYS A 71 18.58 -7.25 -1.49
C LYS A 71 18.79 -8.23 -2.63
#